data_AF-A0A1F5F694-F1
#
_entry.id   AF-A0A1F5F694-F1
#
_cell.length_a   1.000
_cell.length_b   1.000
_cell.length_c   1.000
_cell.angle_alpha   90.00
_cell.angle_beta   90.00
_cell.angle_gamma   90.00
#
_symmetry.space_group_name_H-M   'P 1'
#
loop_
_entity.id
_entity.type
_entity.pdbx_description
1 polymer ?
#
loop_
_entity_poly.entity_id
_entity_poly.type
_entity_poly.pdbx_seq_one_letter_code
_entity_poly.pdbx_strand_id
1 'polypeptide(L)'
;MRIRRFLTAACAATLALLAACEEPANVPEPTFPQDAWFALALTDDSWESHDTAALVRLDFGGTVRENVVAPKQVDTPPVLDGRDNERAWDHADATTLLLEPANGGTGIAAVSVKCVYTEAEIFFFLGWQDPSGTGSDIPCRWKYAGGEWYNRFDEDGQPDADGELIAEDMLAFLWPNPDAYPGFDQQGCAATCHAEGDGYGHGTPSGTYIDGWVWGAGRTNPREQVSDGWLVFVGWGFDVGKAPFLANRPGDGTVPWTPLYQHTDDPNANAHYLFEEEAVPFRPEGWLGGNTVPGYVLQISDGSRADVRGCGVYSAGCWSVELGRPLLTEDALDFQFLWPEVQGDGE
;
A
#
# COMPACT_ATOMS: atom_id res chain seq x y z
N MET A 1 58.74 -52.36 -19.23
CA MET A 1 58.66 -52.30 -20.71
C MET A 1 57.78 -51.11 -21.09
N ARG A 2 58.37 -50.11 -21.76
CA ARG A 2 57.78 -49.11 -22.68
C ARG A 2 56.52 -48.31 -22.28
N ILE A 3 56.74 -47.02 -22.03
CA ILE A 3 56.17 -45.84 -22.72
C ILE A 3 54.97 -46.12 -23.64
N ARG A 4 53.85 -45.42 -23.40
CA ARG A 4 53.17 -44.60 -24.42
C ARG A 4 52.29 -43.52 -23.79
N ARG A 5 52.67 -42.27 -24.08
CA ARG A 5 51.87 -41.04 -24.00
C ARG A 5 50.73 -41.12 -25.03
N PHE A 6 49.56 -40.62 -24.68
CA PHE A 6 48.74 -39.83 -25.59
C PHE A 6 48.16 -38.64 -24.81
N LEU A 7 48.69 -37.46 -25.10
CA LEU A 7 47.96 -36.20 -24.95
C LEU A 7 46.92 -36.15 -26.07
N THR A 8 45.71 -35.75 -25.74
CA THR A 8 44.83 -35.02 -26.67
C THR A 8 44.29 -33.81 -25.94
N ALA A 9 44.80 -32.66 -26.36
CA ALA A 9 44.18 -31.37 -26.15
C ALA A 9 42.97 -31.25 -27.10
N ALA A 10 41.87 -30.70 -26.62
CA ALA A 10 40.94 -29.92 -27.43
C ALA A 10 40.20 -28.95 -26.52
N CYS A 11 40.67 -27.71 -26.57
CA CYS A 11 40.02 -26.52 -26.05
C CYS A 11 38.91 -26.09 -27.04
N ALA A 12 37.98 -25.27 -26.54
CA ALA A 12 36.99 -24.47 -27.27
C ALA A 12 35.71 -25.16 -27.77
N ALA A 13 34.60 -24.80 -27.13
CA ALA A 13 33.41 -24.16 -27.74
C ALA A 13 32.13 -24.61 -27.04
N THR A 14 31.83 -24.04 -25.86
CA THR A 14 30.45 -24.00 -25.38
C THR A 14 29.87 -22.68 -25.87
N LEU A 15 29.27 -22.74 -27.05
CA LEU A 15 28.55 -21.64 -27.67
C LEU A 15 27.31 -21.35 -26.82
N ALA A 16 27.20 -20.12 -26.32
CA ALA A 16 26.03 -19.62 -25.62
C ALA A 16 24.81 -19.70 -26.55
N LEU A 17 23.77 -20.42 -26.12
CA LEU A 17 22.43 -20.28 -26.67
C LEU A 17 21.75 -19.13 -25.90
N LEU A 18 22.17 -17.90 -26.20
CA LEU A 18 21.35 -16.72 -25.92
C LEU A 18 20.15 -16.83 -26.87
N ALA A 19 18.99 -17.20 -26.33
CA ALA A 19 17.74 -16.93 -27.01
C ALA A 19 17.67 -15.41 -27.19
N ALA A 20 17.82 -14.95 -28.43
CA ALA A 20 17.39 -13.62 -28.80
C ALA A 20 15.87 -13.59 -28.57
N CYS A 21 15.45 -12.97 -27.46
CA CYS A 21 14.16 -12.32 -27.47
C CYS A 21 14.31 -11.23 -28.53
N GLU A 22 13.59 -11.37 -29.64
CA GLU A 22 13.37 -10.23 -30.53
C GLU A 22 12.80 -9.12 -29.66
N GLU A 23 13.45 -7.95 -29.65
CA GLU A 23 12.89 -6.77 -29.02
C GLU A 23 11.48 -6.56 -29.61
N PRO A 24 10.44 -6.39 -28.78
CA PRO A 24 9.10 -6.15 -29.30
C PRO A 24 9.14 -4.93 -30.21
N ALA A 25 8.51 -5.06 -31.38
CA ALA A 25 8.48 -4.04 -32.40
C ALA A 25 8.03 -2.70 -31.82
N ASN A 26 8.94 -1.72 -31.82
CA ASN A 26 8.73 -0.27 -31.73
C ASN A 26 7.41 0.13 -31.05
N VAL A 27 7.24 -0.22 -29.78
CA VAL A 27 6.17 0.34 -28.96
C VAL A 27 6.50 1.83 -28.84
N PRO A 28 5.60 2.75 -29.23
CA PRO A 28 5.86 4.17 -29.07
C PRO A 28 6.20 4.44 -27.61
N GLU A 29 7.32 5.14 -27.36
CA GLU A 29 7.64 5.63 -26.02
C GLU A 29 6.41 6.37 -25.48
N PRO A 30 5.95 6.09 -24.27
CA PRO A 30 4.79 6.77 -23.72
C PRO A 30 5.13 8.25 -23.52
N THR A 31 4.41 9.13 -24.21
CA THR A 31 4.81 10.54 -24.35
C THR A 31 4.10 11.50 -23.39
N PHE A 32 2.95 11.13 -22.83
CA PHE A 32 2.18 12.01 -21.95
C PHE A 32 1.36 11.24 -20.89
N PRO A 33 1.23 11.79 -19.66
CA PRO A 33 0.33 11.23 -18.66
C PRO A 33 -1.12 11.26 -19.14
N GLN A 34 -1.86 10.17 -18.92
CA GLN A 34 -3.28 10.09 -19.30
C GLN A 34 -4.19 10.22 -18.09
N ASP A 35 -5.39 10.76 -18.35
CA ASP A 35 -6.45 10.82 -17.37
C ASP A 35 -6.80 9.43 -16.85
N ALA A 36 -7.13 9.36 -15.57
CA ALA A 36 -7.43 8.12 -14.89
C ALA A 36 -8.68 8.25 -14.04
N TRP A 37 -9.33 7.12 -13.78
CA TRP A 37 -10.35 7.02 -12.74
C TRP A 37 -9.75 6.30 -11.55
N PHE A 38 -10.14 6.69 -10.33
CA PHE A 38 -9.73 6.01 -9.12
C PHE A 38 -10.80 6.11 -8.04
N ALA A 39 -10.63 5.31 -7.00
CA ALA A 39 -11.32 5.46 -5.74
C ALA A 39 -10.30 5.54 -4.60
N LEU A 40 -10.72 6.10 -3.47
CA LEU A 40 -9.97 6.03 -2.23
C LEU A 40 -10.86 5.51 -1.10
N ALA A 41 -10.23 4.89 -0.11
CA ALA A 41 -10.84 4.47 1.13
C ALA A 41 -9.96 4.92 2.31
N LEU A 42 -10.60 5.35 3.39
CA LEU A 42 -9.94 5.66 4.65
C LEU A 42 -10.54 4.81 5.76
N THR A 43 -9.73 4.49 6.76
CA THR A 43 -10.21 3.91 8.01
C THR A 43 -9.68 4.72 9.17
N ASP A 44 -10.47 4.81 10.23
CA ASP A 44 -10.03 5.22 11.56
C ASP A 44 -10.10 4.00 12.51
N ASP A 45 -9.89 4.23 13.81
CA ASP A 45 -10.05 3.22 14.84
C ASP A 45 -11.52 2.79 15.12
N SER A 46 -12.50 3.31 14.37
CA SER A 46 -13.92 2.98 14.54
C SER A 46 -14.38 1.74 13.76
N TRP A 47 -13.47 1.07 13.02
CA TRP A 47 -13.75 -0.09 12.14
C TRP A 47 -14.62 0.20 10.92
N GLU A 48 -15.00 1.46 10.72
CA GLU A 48 -15.73 1.87 9.53
C GLU A 48 -14.73 2.24 8.43
N SER A 49 -14.95 1.73 7.22
CA SER A 49 -14.28 2.24 6.02
C SER A 49 -15.11 3.38 5.46
N HIS A 50 -14.46 4.47 5.09
CA HIS A 50 -15.08 5.60 4.40
C HIS A 50 -14.51 5.71 3.01
N ASP A 51 -15.35 5.40 2.02
CA ASP A 51 -14.95 5.33 0.63
C ASP A 51 -15.45 6.56 -0.12
N THR A 52 -14.81 6.94 -1.24
CA THR A 52 -15.31 8.03 -2.08
C THR A 52 -16.78 7.83 -2.47
N ALA A 53 -17.62 8.81 -2.13
CA ALA A 53 -19.07 8.80 -2.38
C ALA A 53 -19.43 8.72 -3.87
N ALA A 54 -18.48 9.10 -4.72
CA ALA A 54 -18.60 9.06 -6.17
C ALA A 54 -17.26 8.72 -6.80
N LEU A 55 -17.31 8.31 -8.06
CA LEU A 55 -16.13 8.06 -8.86
C LEU A 55 -15.27 9.32 -9.01
N VAL A 56 -13.96 9.21 -8.77
CA VAL A 56 -13.02 10.33 -8.84
C VAL A 56 -12.15 10.25 -10.08
N ARG A 57 -12.05 11.37 -10.81
CA ARG A 57 -11.19 11.48 -11.99
C ARG A 57 -9.90 12.21 -11.66
N LEU A 58 -8.79 11.67 -12.14
CA LEU A 58 -7.53 12.37 -12.34
C LEU A 58 -7.52 12.97 -13.76
N ASP A 59 -7.44 14.29 -13.88
CA ASP A 59 -7.56 15.02 -15.17
C ASP A 59 -6.32 15.91 -15.39
N PHE A 60 -5.34 15.43 -16.17
CA PHE A 60 -4.05 16.10 -16.39
C PHE A 60 -4.17 17.38 -17.23
N GLY A 61 -5.21 17.49 -18.06
CA GLY A 61 -5.52 18.69 -18.84
C GLY A 61 -6.53 19.63 -18.17
N GLY A 62 -7.02 19.24 -17.00
CA GLY A 62 -8.22 19.79 -16.40
C GLY A 62 -8.01 20.91 -15.38
N THR A 63 -9.11 21.17 -14.68
CA THR A 63 -9.19 22.09 -13.54
C THR A 63 -9.94 21.39 -12.43
N VAL A 64 -9.56 21.65 -11.18
CA VAL A 64 -10.24 21.10 -10.02
C VAL A 64 -11.73 21.44 -10.04
N ARG A 65 -12.55 20.43 -9.79
CA ARG A 65 -14.00 20.51 -9.58
C ARG A 65 -14.46 19.32 -8.76
N GLU A 66 -15.75 19.24 -8.47
CA GLU A 66 -16.33 18.11 -7.75
C GLU A 66 -15.92 16.78 -8.39
N ASN A 67 -15.35 15.89 -7.56
CA ASN A 67 -14.83 14.58 -7.94
C ASN A 67 -13.76 14.58 -9.05
N VAL A 68 -13.08 15.70 -9.29
CA VAL A 68 -11.98 15.80 -10.26
C VAL A 68 -10.75 16.42 -9.61
N VAL A 69 -9.71 15.61 -9.45
CA VAL A 69 -8.37 16.02 -9.08
C VAL A 69 -7.61 16.38 -10.35
N ALA A 70 -7.06 17.59 -10.41
CA ALA A 70 -6.32 18.08 -11.58
C ALA A 70 -4.84 18.26 -11.24
N PRO A 71 -3.96 17.28 -11.58
CA PRO A 71 -2.54 17.36 -11.27
C PRO A 71 -1.88 18.59 -11.89
N LYS A 72 -0.91 19.18 -11.18
CA LYS A 72 -0.08 20.26 -11.73
C LYS A 72 1.34 19.80 -11.96
N GLN A 73 1.89 20.13 -13.12
CA GLN A 73 3.27 19.82 -13.42
C GLN A 73 4.20 20.70 -12.60
N VAL A 74 5.25 20.11 -12.02
CA VAL A 74 6.29 20.78 -11.26
C VAL A 74 7.67 20.31 -11.72
N ASP A 75 8.66 21.22 -11.71
CA ASP A 75 10.04 20.89 -12.10
C ASP A 75 10.82 20.18 -10.99
N THR A 76 10.35 20.30 -9.75
CA THR A 76 11.02 19.76 -8.57
C THR A 76 9.99 18.92 -7.80
N PRO A 77 10.26 17.62 -7.58
CA PRO A 77 9.37 16.78 -6.79
C PRO A 77 9.30 17.28 -5.34
N PRO A 78 8.15 17.12 -4.66
CA PRO A 78 8.06 17.36 -3.24
C PRO A 78 8.92 16.37 -2.45
N VAL A 79 9.37 16.78 -1.27
CA VAL A 79 9.92 15.87 -0.27
C VAL A 79 8.74 15.25 0.48
N LEU A 80 8.67 13.93 0.54
CA LEU A 80 7.62 13.22 1.27
C LEU A 80 7.91 13.30 2.78
N ASP A 81 7.42 14.34 3.44
CA ASP A 81 7.57 14.59 4.88
C ASP A 81 6.23 14.77 5.63
N GLY A 82 5.13 14.54 4.91
CA GLY A 82 3.75 14.67 5.38
C GLY A 82 3.28 16.12 5.47
N ARG A 83 3.92 17.07 4.77
CA ARG A 83 3.58 18.50 4.84
C ARG A 83 3.48 19.15 3.46
N ASP A 84 2.52 20.04 3.30
CA ASP A 84 2.29 20.75 2.04
C ASP A 84 2.94 22.15 2.00
N ASN A 85 3.99 22.39 2.78
CA ASN A 85 4.59 23.72 2.95
C ASN A 85 5.72 24.04 1.93
N GLU A 86 5.85 23.21 0.90
CA GLU A 86 6.88 23.32 -0.14
C GLU A 86 6.33 23.93 -1.43
N ARG A 87 7.24 24.50 -2.25
CA ARG A 87 6.90 25.18 -3.51
C ARG A 87 6.17 24.27 -4.51
N ALA A 88 6.41 22.97 -4.47
CA ALA A 88 5.70 22.02 -5.32
C ALA A 88 4.18 22.10 -5.10
N TRP A 89 3.74 22.32 -3.85
CA TRP A 89 2.33 22.35 -3.47
C TRP A 89 1.66 23.72 -3.60
N ASP A 90 2.43 24.82 -3.71
CA ASP A 90 1.92 26.20 -3.79
C ASP A 90 0.92 26.43 -4.94
N HIS A 91 1.06 25.66 -6.02
CA HIS A 91 0.23 25.78 -7.23
C HIS A 91 -0.76 24.63 -7.40
N ALA A 92 -0.73 23.65 -6.50
CA ALA A 92 -1.63 22.51 -6.54
C ALA A 92 -2.97 22.89 -5.89
N ASP A 93 -4.01 22.94 -6.71
CA ASP A 93 -5.38 23.15 -6.22
C ASP A 93 -5.85 21.92 -5.43
N ALA A 94 -6.41 22.14 -4.24
CA ALA A 94 -6.97 21.08 -3.43
C ALA A 94 -8.39 20.74 -3.88
N THR A 95 -8.67 19.45 -4.06
CA THR A 95 -10.00 18.90 -4.28
C THR A 95 -10.50 18.28 -2.99
N THR A 96 -11.66 18.69 -2.49
CA THR A 96 -12.32 18.00 -1.39
C THR A 96 -13.19 16.89 -1.95
N LEU A 97 -12.89 15.66 -1.56
CA LEU A 97 -13.65 14.47 -1.90
C LEU A 97 -14.52 14.09 -0.70
N LEU A 98 -15.81 13.89 -0.94
CA LEU A 98 -16.74 13.43 0.09
C LEU A 98 -16.65 11.91 0.21
N LEU A 99 -16.72 11.42 1.44
CA LEU A 99 -16.66 10.00 1.73
C LEU A 99 -17.98 9.51 2.35
N GLU A 100 -18.34 8.28 2.03
CA GLU A 100 -19.49 7.58 2.58
C GLU A 100 -19.03 6.35 3.39
N PRO A 101 -19.65 6.09 4.55
CA PRO A 101 -19.35 4.92 5.35
C PRO A 101 -19.84 3.65 4.65
N ALA A 102 -18.98 2.64 4.54
CA ALA A 102 -19.30 1.37 3.88
C ALA A 102 -20.43 0.60 4.60
N ASN A 103 -20.50 0.69 5.93
CA ASN A 103 -21.48 -0.02 6.76
C ASN A 103 -22.54 0.90 7.38
N GLY A 104 -22.69 2.12 6.85
CA GLY A 104 -23.72 3.07 7.31
C GLY A 104 -23.44 3.70 8.68
N GLY A 105 -22.22 3.58 9.20
CA GLY A 105 -21.76 4.23 10.42
C GLY A 105 -21.53 5.74 10.26
N THR A 106 -20.73 6.31 11.17
CA THR A 106 -20.29 7.70 11.12
C THR A 106 -18.79 7.72 11.28
N GLY A 107 -18.08 8.61 10.59
CA GLY A 107 -16.64 8.74 10.74
C GLY A 107 -16.09 9.78 9.78
N ILE A 108 -15.06 9.43 9.02
CA ILE A 108 -14.34 10.36 8.16
C ILE A 108 -15.28 10.82 7.03
N ALA A 109 -15.65 12.10 7.03
CA ALA A 109 -16.65 12.63 6.11
C ALA A 109 -16.07 13.13 4.78
N ALA A 110 -14.80 13.52 4.78
CA ALA A 110 -14.14 14.09 3.62
C ALA A 110 -12.62 14.01 3.73
N VAL A 111 -11.98 13.99 2.57
CA VAL A 111 -10.52 14.13 2.43
C VAL A 111 -10.21 15.26 1.45
N SER A 112 -9.21 16.08 1.77
CA SER A 112 -8.62 17.04 0.85
C SER A 112 -7.49 16.39 0.09
N VAL A 113 -7.47 16.49 -1.24
CA VAL A 113 -6.43 15.92 -2.11
C VAL A 113 -5.81 17.00 -2.98
N LYS A 114 -4.50 17.14 -2.92
CA LYS A 114 -3.68 17.85 -3.91
C LYS A 114 -2.90 16.82 -4.72
N CYS A 115 -2.61 17.14 -5.98
CA CYS A 115 -1.80 16.29 -6.83
C CYS A 115 -0.85 17.12 -7.68
N VAL A 116 0.40 16.67 -7.77
CA VAL A 116 1.42 17.23 -8.65
C VAL A 116 2.17 16.11 -9.35
N TYR A 117 2.84 16.43 -10.46
CA TYR A 117 3.64 15.45 -11.17
C TYR A 117 4.88 16.11 -11.79
N THR A 118 5.93 15.32 -11.98
CA THR A 118 7.12 15.68 -12.76
C THR A 118 7.07 14.95 -14.11
N GLU A 119 8.14 14.98 -14.88
CA GLU A 119 8.23 14.16 -16.10
C GLU A 119 8.27 12.64 -15.80
N ALA A 120 8.58 12.24 -14.57
CA ALA A 120 8.82 10.83 -14.22
C ALA A 120 7.91 10.28 -13.11
N GLU A 121 7.36 11.14 -12.25
CA GLU A 121 6.67 10.71 -11.02
C GLU A 121 5.41 11.52 -10.76
N ILE A 122 4.43 10.91 -10.11
CA ILE A 122 3.21 11.53 -9.60
C ILE A 122 3.22 11.53 -8.06
N PHE A 123 2.67 12.59 -7.48
CA PHE A 123 2.63 12.81 -6.04
C PHE A 123 1.24 13.25 -5.59
N PHE A 124 0.82 12.78 -4.43
CA PHE A 124 -0.44 13.15 -3.79
C PHE A 124 -0.17 13.68 -2.38
N PHE A 125 -0.85 14.76 -2.01
CA PHE A 125 -0.94 15.21 -0.62
C PHE A 125 -2.40 15.12 -0.18
N LEU A 126 -2.65 14.34 0.86
CA LEU A 126 -3.97 14.07 1.40
C LEU A 126 -4.07 14.63 2.82
N GLY A 127 -5.23 15.17 3.17
CA GLY A 127 -5.50 15.61 4.54
C GLY A 127 -6.94 15.34 4.95
N TRP A 128 -7.14 14.74 6.12
CA TRP A 128 -8.47 14.48 6.69
C TRP A 128 -8.48 14.68 8.20
N GLN A 129 -9.67 15.01 8.70
CA GLN A 129 -9.94 14.99 10.14
C GLN A 129 -10.14 13.53 10.55
N ASP A 130 -9.39 13.09 11.56
CA ASP A 130 -9.64 11.86 12.28
C ASP A 130 -10.71 12.14 13.36
N PRO A 131 -11.92 11.55 13.26
CA PRO A 131 -13.01 11.79 14.19
C PRO A 131 -12.74 11.28 15.61
N SER A 132 -11.93 10.24 15.77
CA SER A 132 -11.59 9.69 17.09
C SER A 132 -10.57 10.56 17.81
N GLY A 133 -9.74 11.28 17.05
CA GLY A 133 -8.72 12.16 17.59
C GLY A 133 -7.50 11.41 18.12
N THR A 134 -7.33 10.14 17.74
CA THR A 134 -6.28 9.25 18.28
C THR A 134 -5.08 9.13 17.36
N GLY A 135 -5.25 9.20 16.03
CA GLY A 135 -4.19 8.95 15.07
C GLY A 135 -3.65 7.53 15.22
N SER A 136 -4.53 6.54 15.20
CA SER A 136 -4.24 5.19 15.64
C SER A 136 -3.15 4.52 14.79
N ASP A 137 -2.07 4.08 15.42
CA ASP A 137 -0.88 3.56 14.75
C ASP A 137 -0.36 2.24 15.35
N ILE A 138 -1.18 1.57 16.18
CA ILE A 138 -0.79 0.36 16.91
C ILE A 138 -1.66 -0.83 16.48
N PRO A 139 -1.39 -1.43 15.32
CA PRO A 139 -2.15 -2.58 14.86
C PRO A 139 -1.76 -3.85 15.61
N CYS A 140 -2.78 -4.56 16.12
CA CYS A 140 -2.69 -5.94 16.58
C CYS A 140 -1.56 -6.20 17.61
N ARG A 141 -1.37 -5.33 18.62
CA ARG A 141 -0.33 -5.51 19.64
C ARG A 141 -0.55 -6.79 20.45
N TRP A 142 0.53 -7.52 20.72
CA TRP A 142 0.52 -8.64 21.67
C TRP A 142 0.53 -8.13 23.10
N LYS A 143 -0.19 -8.80 23.99
CA LYS A 143 -0.18 -8.52 25.42
C LYS A 143 -0.11 -9.80 26.25
N TYR A 144 0.66 -9.74 27.33
CA TYR A 144 0.89 -10.87 28.22
C TYR A 144 -0.02 -10.79 29.45
N ALA A 145 -0.83 -11.84 29.68
CA ALA A 145 -1.77 -11.96 30.79
C ALA A 145 -1.25 -12.86 31.93
N GLY A 146 0.04 -12.80 32.25
CA GLY A 146 0.59 -13.54 33.41
C GLY A 146 0.54 -15.07 33.27
N GLY A 147 0.65 -15.56 32.03
CA GLY A 147 0.67 -16.99 31.71
C GLY A 147 0.33 -17.27 30.25
N GLU A 148 -0.47 -16.38 29.65
CA GLU A 148 -0.93 -16.48 28.27
C GLU A 148 -0.63 -15.19 27.50
N TRP A 149 -0.42 -15.35 26.20
CA TRP A 149 -0.30 -14.24 25.27
C TRP A 149 -1.60 -14.12 24.47
N TYR A 150 -2.02 -12.89 24.24
CA TYR A 150 -3.13 -12.60 23.36
C TYR A 150 -2.71 -11.54 22.35
N ASN A 151 -3.08 -11.81 21.11
CA ASN A 151 -3.04 -10.91 19.97
C ASN A 151 -4.46 -10.93 19.46
N ARG A 152 -5.31 -10.04 19.97
CA ARG A 152 -6.66 -10.01 19.41
C ARG A 152 -6.51 -9.45 17.99
N PHE A 153 -6.72 -10.31 17.01
CA PHE A 153 -7.69 -9.96 16.00
C PHE A 153 -8.94 -10.52 16.65
N ASP A 154 -9.84 -9.71 17.19
CA ASP A 154 -11.19 -10.26 17.11
C ASP A 154 -11.53 -10.14 15.64
N GLU A 155 -11.74 -11.29 15.04
CA GLU A 155 -12.39 -11.41 13.74
C GLU A 155 -13.79 -10.73 13.74
N ASP A 156 -14.22 -10.19 14.89
CA ASP A 156 -15.47 -9.46 15.16
C ASP A 156 -15.28 -7.97 15.56
N GLY A 157 -14.06 -7.40 15.50
CA GLY A 157 -13.82 -5.96 15.69
C GLY A 157 -14.20 -5.40 17.07
N GLN A 158 -13.94 -6.15 18.14
CA GLN A 158 -14.16 -5.72 19.51
C GLN A 158 -12.87 -5.12 20.11
N PRO A 159 -12.98 -4.27 21.13
CA PRO A 159 -11.81 -3.89 21.91
C PRO A 159 -11.22 -5.10 22.65
N ASP A 160 -9.95 -5.00 23.01
CA ASP A 160 -9.29 -6.03 23.81
C ASP A 160 -9.93 -6.19 25.21
N ALA A 161 -9.43 -7.13 26.02
CA ALA A 161 -9.97 -7.39 27.36
C ALA A 161 -9.96 -6.16 28.28
N ASP A 162 -9.16 -5.15 27.96
CA ASP A 162 -8.97 -3.93 28.72
C ASP A 162 -9.66 -2.71 28.07
N GLY A 163 -10.35 -2.92 26.93
CA GLY A 163 -11.08 -1.87 26.24
C GLY A 163 -10.27 -1.13 25.16
N GLU A 164 -9.05 -1.56 24.86
CA GLU A 164 -8.21 -0.91 23.84
C GLU A 164 -8.56 -1.40 22.43
N LEU A 165 -8.86 -0.46 21.53
CA LEU A 165 -8.96 -0.71 20.11
C LEU A 165 -7.54 -0.83 19.54
N ILE A 166 -7.29 -1.91 18.83
CA ILE A 166 -6.00 -2.29 18.24
C ILE A 166 -6.08 -2.23 16.72
N ALA A 167 -6.70 -1.15 16.25
CA ALA A 167 -6.82 -0.77 14.85
C ALA A 167 -5.68 0.20 14.49
N GLU A 168 -5.45 0.39 13.20
CA GLU A 168 -4.63 1.49 12.70
C GLU A 168 -5.43 2.29 11.69
N ASP A 169 -5.13 3.58 11.59
CA ASP A 169 -5.66 4.42 10.55
C ASP A 169 -4.96 4.06 9.24
N MET A 170 -5.74 3.94 8.16
CA MET A 170 -5.25 3.54 6.85
C MET A 170 -5.83 4.41 5.75
N LEU A 171 -5.09 4.47 4.64
CA LEU A 171 -5.49 5.05 3.38
C LEU A 171 -5.22 4.03 2.28
N ALA A 172 -6.22 3.80 1.44
CA ALA A 172 -6.09 3.00 0.24
C ALA A 172 -6.43 3.82 -1.01
N PHE A 173 -5.60 3.74 -2.05
CA PHE A 173 -5.95 4.12 -3.42
C PHE A 173 -6.25 2.86 -4.21
N LEU A 174 -7.27 2.93 -5.07
CA LEU A 174 -7.64 1.87 -6.00
C LEU A 174 -7.63 2.43 -7.43
N TRP A 175 -6.72 1.89 -8.23
CA TRP A 175 -6.47 2.27 -9.62
C TRP A 175 -6.99 1.18 -10.56
N PRO A 176 -8.24 1.27 -11.04
CA PRO A 176 -8.78 0.34 -12.01
C PRO A 176 -7.99 0.41 -13.31
N ASN A 177 -7.36 -0.69 -13.71
CA ASN A 177 -6.89 -0.82 -15.07
C ASN A 177 -8.11 -1.00 -16.00
N PRO A 178 -8.40 -0.08 -16.93
CA PRO A 178 -9.60 -0.15 -17.78
C PRO A 178 -9.65 -1.41 -18.66
N ASP A 179 -8.50 -1.96 -19.02
CA ASP A 179 -8.42 -3.22 -19.79
C ASP A 179 -8.72 -4.45 -18.91
N ALA A 180 -8.37 -4.38 -17.62
CA ALA A 180 -8.61 -5.46 -16.66
C ALA A 180 -10.00 -5.36 -16.01
N TYR A 181 -10.56 -4.15 -15.88
CA TYR A 181 -11.81 -3.88 -15.16
C TYR A 181 -12.72 -2.90 -15.93
N PRO A 182 -13.39 -3.35 -17.01
CA PRO A 182 -14.31 -2.51 -17.75
C PRO A 182 -15.54 -2.15 -16.90
N GLY A 183 -15.94 -0.88 -16.88
CA GLY A 183 -17.16 -0.41 -16.19
C GLY A 183 -16.94 0.20 -14.80
N PHE A 184 -15.70 0.28 -14.31
CA PHE A 184 -15.40 1.03 -13.08
C PHE A 184 -15.80 2.51 -13.21
N ASP A 185 -15.72 3.06 -14.42
CA ASP A 185 -16.10 4.42 -14.79
C ASP A 185 -17.59 4.75 -14.56
N GLN A 186 -18.41 3.75 -14.19
CA GLN A 186 -19.83 3.91 -13.89
C GLN A 186 -20.19 3.61 -12.43
N GLN A 187 -19.40 2.77 -11.74
CA GLN A 187 -19.75 2.18 -10.45
C GLN A 187 -18.77 2.51 -9.32
N GLY A 188 -17.55 2.98 -9.62
CA GLY A 188 -16.54 3.36 -8.62
C GLY A 188 -16.19 2.23 -7.64
N CYS A 189 -15.85 2.58 -6.40
CA CYS A 189 -15.49 1.61 -5.36
C CYS A 189 -16.59 0.56 -5.12
N ALA A 190 -17.86 0.95 -5.27
CA ALA A 190 -19.00 0.04 -5.14
C ALA A 190 -18.98 -1.11 -6.19
N ALA A 191 -18.27 -0.95 -7.31
CA ALA A 191 -18.05 -2.03 -8.26
C ALA A 191 -17.29 -3.21 -7.64
N THR A 192 -16.43 -2.93 -6.65
CA THR A 192 -15.61 -3.91 -5.93
C THR A 192 -16.32 -4.50 -4.71
N CYS A 193 -17.42 -3.87 -4.28
CA CYS A 193 -18.27 -4.36 -3.20
C CYS A 193 -19.26 -5.40 -3.77
N HIS A 194 -19.17 -6.64 -3.31
CA HIS A 194 -20.00 -7.78 -3.72
C HIS A 194 -19.69 -8.43 -5.09
N ALA A 195 -18.42 -8.53 -5.47
CA ALA A 195 -18.02 -9.45 -6.55
C ALA A 195 -18.19 -10.91 -6.08
N GLU A 196 -19.13 -11.63 -6.70
CA GLU A 196 -19.54 -13.04 -6.47
C GLU A 196 -18.87 -13.81 -5.31
N GLY A 197 -19.47 -13.80 -4.12
CA GLY A 197 -18.99 -14.58 -2.98
C GLY A 197 -19.71 -14.17 -1.70
N ASP A 198 -19.91 -15.12 -0.78
CA ASP A 198 -20.72 -15.04 0.43
C ASP A 198 -20.08 -14.25 1.60
N GLY A 199 -19.24 -13.26 1.31
CA GLY A 199 -18.49 -12.49 2.32
C GLY A 199 -18.53 -10.97 2.15
N TYR A 200 -18.53 -10.27 3.28
CA TYR A 200 -18.23 -8.85 3.39
C TYR A 200 -16.76 -8.60 3.03
N GLY A 201 -16.46 -8.42 1.74
CA GLY A 201 -15.10 -8.13 1.29
C GLY A 201 -15.10 -7.38 -0.05
N HIS A 202 -14.09 -6.52 -0.22
CA HIS A 202 -13.75 -5.97 -1.53
C HIS A 202 -13.10 -7.07 -2.38
N GLY A 203 -13.55 -7.21 -3.61
CA GLY A 203 -12.97 -8.12 -4.58
C GLY A 203 -13.34 -7.71 -6.00
N THR A 204 -12.66 -8.31 -6.97
CA THR A 204 -12.89 -8.04 -8.39
C THR A 204 -13.52 -9.28 -9.04
N PRO A 205 -14.28 -9.21 -10.16
CA PRO A 205 -14.68 -10.42 -10.88
C PRO A 205 -13.48 -11.34 -11.15
N SER A 206 -13.68 -12.66 -11.08
CA SER A 206 -12.61 -13.64 -11.30
C SER A 206 -11.86 -13.38 -12.62
N GLY A 207 -10.53 -13.29 -12.54
CA GLY A 207 -9.65 -12.99 -13.69
C GLY A 207 -9.38 -11.50 -13.94
N THR A 208 -9.92 -10.61 -13.11
CA THR A 208 -9.65 -9.16 -13.14
C THR A 208 -8.88 -8.72 -11.90
N TYR A 209 -8.25 -7.56 -11.95
CA TYR A 209 -7.52 -6.98 -10.81
C TYR A 209 -7.63 -5.45 -10.82
N ILE A 210 -7.34 -4.84 -9.67
CA ILE A 210 -7.24 -3.39 -9.49
C ILE A 210 -5.95 -3.12 -8.75
N ASP A 211 -5.08 -2.26 -9.29
CA ASP A 211 -3.86 -1.81 -8.61
C ASP A 211 -4.25 -1.04 -7.33
N GLY A 212 -3.56 -1.31 -6.23
CA GLY A 212 -3.95 -0.88 -4.90
C GLY A 212 -2.77 -0.45 -4.05
N TRP A 213 -2.76 0.82 -3.66
CA TRP A 213 -1.73 1.38 -2.78
C TRP A 213 -2.29 1.54 -1.38
N VAL A 214 -1.67 0.91 -0.38
CA VAL A 214 -2.16 0.94 1.01
C VAL A 214 -1.12 1.53 1.94
N TRP A 215 -1.43 2.70 2.49
CA TRP A 215 -0.69 3.32 3.58
C TRP A 215 -1.35 2.94 4.90
N GLY A 216 -0.56 2.47 5.88
CA GLY A 216 -1.02 2.20 7.24
C GLY A 216 -0.16 2.95 8.25
N ALA A 217 -0.82 3.63 9.18
CA ALA A 217 -0.17 4.49 10.19
C ALA A 217 0.87 3.75 11.03
N GLY A 218 0.65 2.47 11.36
CA GLY A 218 1.58 1.66 12.13
C GLY A 218 2.45 0.74 11.29
N ARG A 219 1.91 0.21 10.19
CA ARG A 219 2.56 -0.84 9.40
C ARG A 219 3.49 -0.35 8.29
N THR A 220 3.27 0.82 7.72
CA THR A 220 4.09 1.30 6.59
C THR A 220 4.67 2.68 6.84
N ASN A 221 3.93 3.56 7.53
CA ASN A 221 4.35 4.92 7.82
C ASN A 221 5.69 5.04 8.59
N PRO A 222 6.00 4.20 9.60
CA PRO A 222 7.26 4.35 10.36
C PRO A 222 8.54 4.09 9.54
N ARG A 223 8.39 3.57 8.33
CA ARG A 223 9.47 3.34 7.37
C ARG A 223 9.37 4.24 6.14
N GLU A 224 8.43 5.18 6.12
CA GLU A 224 8.14 6.05 4.96
C GLU A 224 7.76 5.26 3.69
N GLN A 225 7.02 4.16 3.88
CA GLN A 225 6.61 3.25 2.82
C GLN A 225 5.09 3.21 2.66
N VAL A 226 4.67 2.70 1.52
CA VAL A 226 3.28 2.35 1.19
C VAL A 226 3.33 0.92 0.66
N SER A 227 2.36 0.09 1.03
CA SER A 227 2.28 -1.26 0.46
C SER A 227 1.70 -1.16 -0.94
N ASP A 228 2.46 -1.65 -1.92
CA ASP A 228 1.97 -1.85 -3.29
C ASP A 228 1.45 -3.28 -3.49
N GLY A 229 0.41 -3.42 -4.30
CA GLY A 229 -0.22 -4.68 -4.60
C GLY A 229 -1.50 -4.51 -5.40
N TRP A 230 -2.37 -5.52 -5.37
CA TRP A 230 -3.58 -5.47 -6.17
C TRP A 230 -4.75 -6.18 -5.49
N LEU A 231 -5.94 -5.62 -5.66
CA LEU A 231 -7.19 -6.24 -5.27
C LEU A 231 -7.60 -7.31 -6.29
N VAL A 232 -7.97 -8.50 -5.81
CA VAL A 232 -8.50 -9.60 -6.64
C VAL A 232 -9.83 -10.12 -6.10
N PHE A 233 -10.46 -11.04 -6.84
CA PHE A 233 -11.69 -11.76 -6.49
C PHE A 233 -11.78 -12.27 -5.04
N VAL A 234 -10.68 -12.70 -4.44
CA VAL A 234 -10.63 -13.04 -3.01
C VAL A 234 -9.45 -12.34 -2.35
N GLY A 235 -9.69 -11.14 -1.86
CA GLY A 235 -8.75 -10.40 -1.03
C GLY A 235 -7.66 -9.67 -1.80
N TRP A 236 -6.52 -9.50 -1.15
CA TRP A 236 -5.39 -8.73 -1.65
C TRP A 236 -4.28 -9.65 -2.13
N GLY A 237 -3.91 -9.50 -3.41
CA GLY A 237 -2.64 -9.96 -3.95
C GLY A 237 -1.55 -8.93 -3.69
N PHE A 238 -0.30 -9.30 -3.97
CA PHE A 238 0.84 -8.44 -3.69
C PHE A 238 1.95 -8.58 -4.71
N ASP A 239 2.60 -7.46 -5.01
CA ASP A 239 3.70 -7.41 -5.96
C ASP A 239 4.91 -8.23 -5.58
N VAL A 240 5.69 -8.54 -6.61
CA VAL A 240 6.94 -9.25 -6.46
C VAL A 240 7.92 -8.37 -5.70
N GLY A 241 8.39 -8.90 -4.58
CA GLY A 241 9.32 -8.19 -3.70
C GLY A 241 9.10 -8.55 -2.24
N LYS A 242 9.97 -8.03 -1.39
CA LYS A 242 9.85 -8.12 0.05
C LYS A 242 8.73 -7.20 0.54
N ALA A 243 7.88 -7.72 1.42
CA ALA A 243 6.79 -6.96 2.02
C ALA A 243 7.33 -5.86 2.97
N PRO A 244 6.58 -4.76 3.18
CA PRO A 244 6.94 -3.73 4.15
C PRO A 244 6.77 -4.18 5.61
N PHE A 245 6.06 -5.30 5.85
CA PHE A 245 5.89 -5.86 7.19
C PHE A 245 5.54 -7.35 7.15
N LEU A 246 5.80 -8.04 8.26
CA LEU A 246 5.35 -9.39 8.55
C LEU A 246 4.48 -9.39 9.80
N ALA A 247 3.41 -10.18 9.80
CA ALA A 247 2.65 -10.43 11.01
C ALA A 247 3.54 -11.19 12.02
N ASN A 248 3.64 -10.68 13.25
CA ASN A 248 4.44 -11.27 14.32
C ASN A 248 3.67 -12.42 15.00
N ARG A 249 3.16 -13.38 14.22
CA ARG A 249 2.34 -14.48 14.72
C ARG A 249 2.55 -15.76 13.89
N PRO A 250 2.36 -16.96 14.48
CA PRO A 250 2.30 -18.20 13.71
C PRO A 250 1.17 -18.15 12.68
N GLY A 251 1.46 -18.53 11.42
CA GLY A 251 0.50 -18.44 10.30
C GLY A 251 -0.44 -19.64 10.14
N ASP A 252 -0.25 -20.71 10.91
CA ASP A 252 -0.96 -22.00 10.78
C ASP A 252 -1.91 -22.30 11.96
N GLY A 253 -2.17 -21.30 12.81
CA GLY A 253 -2.99 -21.47 14.01
C GLY A 253 -2.36 -22.36 15.09
N THR A 254 -1.04 -22.59 15.04
CA THR A 254 -0.36 -23.39 16.07
C THR A 254 -0.33 -22.73 17.44
N VAL A 255 -0.48 -23.58 18.45
CA VAL A 255 -0.22 -23.28 19.86
C VAL A 255 1.24 -23.59 20.23
N PRO A 256 1.89 -22.79 21.10
CA PRO A 256 1.30 -21.68 21.84
C PRO A 256 1.16 -20.41 20.97
N TRP A 257 0.05 -19.70 21.14
CA TRP A 257 -0.21 -18.40 20.51
C TRP A 257 0.67 -17.33 21.16
N THR A 258 1.94 -17.26 20.77
CA THR A 258 2.90 -16.26 21.23
C THR A 258 3.42 -15.44 20.04
N PRO A 259 3.98 -14.24 20.27
CA PRO A 259 4.76 -13.58 19.24
C PRO A 259 5.91 -14.47 18.74
N LEU A 260 6.30 -14.30 17.48
CA LEU A 260 7.45 -14.98 16.88
C LEU A 260 8.77 -14.27 17.19
N TYR A 261 8.70 -12.94 17.29
CA TYR A 261 9.83 -12.04 17.49
C TYR A 261 9.55 -11.05 18.62
N GLN A 262 10.61 -10.54 19.22
CA GLN A 262 10.60 -9.48 20.24
C GLN A 262 11.75 -8.50 19.97
N HIS A 263 11.74 -7.34 20.62
CA HIS A 263 12.88 -6.43 20.61
C HIS A 263 14.05 -7.03 21.41
N THR A 264 15.29 -6.68 21.07
CA THR A 264 16.49 -7.20 21.76
C THR A 264 16.52 -6.91 23.27
N ASP A 265 15.92 -5.80 23.68
CA ASP A 265 15.83 -5.33 25.07
C ASP A 265 14.51 -5.71 25.77
N ASP A 266 13.64 -6.48 25.12
CA ASP A 266 12.40 -6.97 25.73
C ASP A 266 12.68 -7.93 26.91
N PRO A 267 11.83 -7.91 27.96
CA PRO A 267 10.49 -7.29 28.02
C PRO A 267 10.47 -5.80 28.41
N ASN A 268 11.62 -5.15 28.59
CA ASN A 268 11.69 -3.77 29.09
C ASN A 268 11.82 -2.72 27.99
N ALA A 269 11.86 -3.12 26.72
CA ALA A 269 12.05 -2.18 25.62
C ALA A 269 10.87 -1.20 25.53
N ASN A 270 9.66 -1.66 25.85
CA ASN A 270 8.40 -0.94 25.58
C ASN A 270 8.37 -0.46 24.12
N ALA A 271 8.82 -1.32 23.21
CA ALA A 271 8.93 -0.98 21.80
C ALA A 271 7.55 -0.57 21.25
N HIS A 272 7.49 0.61 20.65
CA HIS A 272 6.27 1.08 20.00
C HIS A 272 6.04 0.31 18.70
N TYR A 273 7.09 0.24 17.86
CA TYR A 273 7.19 -0.62 16.69
C TYR A 273 8.34 -1.61 16.85
N LEU A 274 8.29 -2.73 16.11
CA LEU A 274 9.40 -3.69 16.05
C LEU A 274 10.01 -3.64 14.65
N PHE A 275 11.19 -3.03 14.52
CA PHE A 275 11.92 -3.00 13.26
C PHE A 275 12.69 -4.31 13.03
N GLU A 276 12.80 -4.76 11.78
CA GLU A 276 13.46 -6.03 11.40
C GLU A 276 14.89 -6.15 11.97
N GLU A 277 15.65 -5.06 12.03
CA GLU A 277 17.03 -5.05 12.51
C GLU A 277 17.13 -5.18 14.04
N GLU A 278 16.04 -4.92 14.76
CA GLU A 278 15.93 -5.02 16.22
C GLU A 278 15.23 -6.32 16.66
N ALA A 279 14.60 -7.01 15.72
CA ALA A 279 13.82 -8.22 15.94
C ALA A 279 14.72 -9.43 16.21
N VAL A 280 14.53 -10.04 17.38
CA VAL A 280 15.15 -11.30 17.76
C VAL A 280 14.08 -12.36 18.03
N PRO A 281 14.38 -13.67 17.91
CA PRO A 281 13.42 -14.72 18.22
C PRO A 281 12.82 -14.55 19.62
N PHE A 282 11.51 -14.75 19.74
CA PHE A 282 10.78 -14.62 21.00
C PHE A 282 11.33 -15.56 22.09
N ARG A 283 11.39 -15.04 23.32
CA ARG A 283 11.85 -15.74 24.52
C ARG A 283 10.75 -15.71 25.57
N PRO A 284 10.30 -16.84 26.12
CA PRO A 284 9.13 -16.87 27.00
C PRO A 284 9.42 -16.41 28.44
N GLU A 285 10.67 -16.12 28.81
CA GLU A 285 11.02 -15.77 30.18
C GLU A 285 10.95 -14.26 30.47
N GLY A 286 10.70 -13.91 31.74
CA GLY A 286 10.85 -12.53 32.22
C GLY A 286 9.64 -11.62 32.04
N TRP A 287 8.62 -12.06 31.30
CA TRP A 287 7.39 -11.29 31.07
C TRP A 287 6.53 -11.18 32.34
N LEU A 288 5.98 -9.99 32.55
CA LEU A 288 5.02 -9.65 33.60
C LEU A 288 3.68 -9.28 32.98
N GLY A 289 2.59 -9.53 33.71
CA GLY A 289 1.25 -9.17 33.26
C GLY A 289 1.16 -7.71 32.83
N GLY A 290 0.61 -7.46 31.64
CA GLY A 290 0.52 -6.14 31.02
C GLY A 290 1.69 -5.77 30.10
N ASN A 291 2.78 -6.55 30.06
CA ASN A 291 3.81 -6.35 29.04
C ASN A 291 3.26 -6.60 27.64
N THR A 292 3.84 -5.91 26.66
CA THR A 292 3.38 -5.96 25.28
C THR A 292 4.52 -6.20 24.29
N VAL A 293 4.19 -6.74 23.13
CA VAL A 293 5.10 -6.88 21.98
C VAL A 293 4.39 -6.37 20.72
N PRO A 294 5.04 -5.64 19.81
CA PRO A 294 4.43 -5.21 18.56
C PRO A 294 3.87 -6.38 17.73
N GLY A 295 2.70 -6.16 17.13
CA GLY A 295 1.97 -7.15 16.32
C GLY A 295 2.60 -7.47 14.98
N TYR A 296 3.52 -6.61 14.52
CA TYR A 296 4.15 -6.70 13.22
C TYR A 296 5.64 -6.41 13.34
N VAL A 297 6.43 -7.08 12.49
CA VAL A 297 7.83 -6.75 12.24
C VAL A 297 7.89 -5.86 11.01
N LEU A 298 8.37 -4.63 11.16
CA LEU A 298 8.46 -3.65 10.08
C LEU A 298 9.76 -3.83 9.29
N GLN A 299 9.62 -4.04 7.99
CA GLN A 299 10.69 -4.33 7.05
C GLN A 299 10.87 -3.17 6.07
N ILE A 300 12.01 -3.15 5.38
CA ILE A 300 12.19 -2.34 4.18
C ILE A 300 11.75 -3.21 2.99
N SER A 301 10.74 -2.76 2.24
CA SER A 301 10.28 -3.42 1.01
C SER A 301 11.27 -3.23 -0.13
N ASP A 302 11.18 -4.09 -1.14
CA ASP A 302 11.97 -4.01 -2.37
C ASP A 302 11.16 -4.50 -3.57
N GLY A 303 11.72 -4.36 -4.77
CA GLY A 303 11.05 -4.72 -6.02
C GLY A 303 9.86 -3.81 -6.33
N SER A 304 8.91 -4.31 -7.13
CA SER A 304 7.67 -3.61 -7.47
C SER A 304 6.89 -3.20 -6.21
N ARG A 305 6.98 -4.02 -5.15
CA ARG A 305 6.36 -3.77 -3.84
C ARG A 305 6.83 -2.51 -3.10
N ALA A 306 7.84 -1.81 -3.62
CA ALA A 306 8.39 -0.58 -3.09
C ALA A 306 8.23 0.62 -4.04
N ASP A 307 7.48 0.47 -5.14
CA ASP A 307 7.32 1.54 -6.14
C ASP A 307 6.55 2.75 -5.58
N VAL A 308 5.68 2.52 -4.59
CA VAL A 308 4.97 3.58 -3.87
C VAL A 308 5.66 3.92 -2.55
N ARG A 309 5.98 5.21 -2.39
CA ARG A 309 6.61 5.79 -1.19
C ARG A 309 5.62 6.72 -0.51
N GLY A 310 5.74 6.91 0.81
CA GLY A 310 4.85 7.85 1.48
C GLY A 310 5.17 8.13 2.93
N CYS A 311 4.79 9.33 3.38
CA CYS A 311 5.00 9.79 4.74
C CYS A 311 3.73 10.47 5.25
N GLY A 312 3.33 10.13 6.46
CA GLY A 312 2.14 10.62 7.13
C GLY A 312 2.47 11.23 8.49
N VAL A 313 1.84 12.35 8.80
CA VAL A 313 1.95 13.06 10.06
C VAL A 313 0.57 13.25 10.67
N TYR A 314 0.43 12.86 11.93
CA TYR A 314 -0.75 13.17 12.72
C TYR A 314 -0.53 14.41 13.59
N SER A 315 -1.40 15.41 13.46
CA SER A 315 -1.31 16.63 14.26
C SER A 315 -2.67 17.32 14.39
N ALA A 316 -2.98 17.78 15.60
CA ALA A 316 -4.20 18.54 15.91
C ALA A 316 -5.51 17.84 15.47
N GLY A 317 -5.56 16.51 15.56
CA GLY A 317 -6.73 15.72 15.18
C GLY A 317 -6.81 15.39 13.69
N CYS A 318 -5.80 15.74 12.90
CA CYS A 318 -5.79 15.49 11.46
C CYS A 318 -4.59 14.64 11.06
N TRP A 319 -4.81 13.79 10.06
CA TRP A 319 -3.72 13.23 9.27
C TRP A 319 -3.41 14.13 8.09
N SER A 320 -2.12 14.23 7.77
CA SER A 320 -1.62 14.64 6.47
C SER A 320 -0.70 13.56 5.94
N VAL A 321 -0.94 13.08 4.72
CA VAL A 321 -0.18 11.99 4.09
C VAL A 321 0.27 12.41 2.70
N GLU A 322 1.55 12.24 2.44
CA GLU A 322 2.13 12.35 1.10
C GLU A 322 2.43 10.97 0.53
N LEU A 323 2.10 10.78 -0.74
CA LEU A 323 2.42 9.57 -1.51
C LEU A 323 3.17 9.98 -2.79
N GLY A 324 4.08 9.14 -3.25
CA GLY A 324 4.79 9.33 -4.52
C GLY A 324 5.07 8.00 -5.22
N ARG A 325 4.90 7.97 -6.55
CA ARG A 325 5.17 6.81 -7.39
C ARG A 325 5.72 7.25 -8.77
N PRO A 326 6.59 6.47 -9.42
CA PRO A 326 6.80 6.57 -10.86
C PRO A 326 5.49 6.61 -11.67
N LEU A 327 5.49 7.39 -12.76
CA LEU A 327 4.39 7.40 -13.73
C LEU A 327 4.33 6.11 -14.56
N LEU A 328 5.48 5.46 -14.73
CA LEU A 328 5.67 4.18 -15.41
C LEU A 328 6.47 3.25 -14.49
N THR A 329 5.97 2.06 -14.21
CA THR A 329 6.67 1.00 -13.48
C THR A 329 6.94 -0.20 -14.39
N GLU A 330 7.74 -1.15 -13.89
CA GLU A 330 8.07 -2.37 -14.63
C GLU A 330 7.01 -3.47 -14.47
N ASP A 331 6.13 -3.38 -13.48
CA ASP A 331 5.10 -4.38 -13.22
C ASP A 331 3.85 -4.15 -14.09
N ALA A 332 3.43 -5.20 -14.78
CA ALA A 332 2.27 -5.17 -15.65
C ALA A 332 0.94 -5.21 -14.88
N LEU A 333 0.98 -5.48 -13.57
CA LEU A 333 -0.18 -5.46 -12.70
C LEU A 333 -0.48 -4.05 -12.16
N ASP A 334 0.47 -3.12 -12.26
CA ASP A 334 0.23 -1.76 -11.83
C ASP A 334 -0.53 -0.95 -12.88
N PHE A 335 -1.25 0.06 -12.42
CA PHE A 335 -1.78 1.09 -13.29
C PHE A 335 -0.64 1.96 -13.83
N GLN A 336 -0.53 2.04 -15.15
CA GLN A 336 0.44 2.93 -15.81
C GLN A 336 -0.20 4.29 -16.04
N PHE A 337 0.42 5.38 -15.57
CA PHE A 337 -0.04 6.74 -15.88
C PHE A 337 0.46 7.19 -17.26
N LEU A 338 1.53 6.56 -17.74
CA LEU A 338 2.12 6.78 -19.05
C LEU A 338 1.70 5.67 -20.01
N TRP A 339 0.96 6.07 -21.05
CA TRP A 339 0.48 5.15 -22.10
C TRP A 339 1.09 5.54 -23.45
N PRO A 340 1.36 4.56 -24.34
CA PRO A 340 1.80 4.85 -25.70
C PRO A 340 0.77 5.72 -26.43
N GLU A 341 1.24 6.69 -27.21
CA GLU A 341 0.37 7.54 -28.02
C GLU A 341 -0.43 6.65 -28.99
N VAL A 342 -1.76 6.63 -28.86
CA VAL A 342 -2.61 5.99 -29.86
C VAL A 342 -2.48 6.82 -31.12
N GLN A 343 -1.76 6.32 -32.13
CA GLN A 343 -1.84 6.88 -33.48
C GLN A 343 -3.31 6.82 -33.88
N GLY A 344 -3.97 7.98 -33.89
CA GLY A 344 -5.37 8.06 -34.28
C GLY A 344 -5.53 7.41 -35.64
N ASP A 345 -6.40 6.41 -35.70
CA ASP A 345 -6.87 5.88 -36.98
C ASP A 345 -7.47 7.07 -37.74
N GLY A 346 -6.75 7.50 -38.77
CA GLY A 346 -7.19 8.56 -39.66
C GLY A 346 -8.43 8.09 -40.42
N GLU A 347 -9.51 8.86 -40.25
CA GLU A 347 -10.77 8.90 -41.01
C GLU A 347 -11.79 7.76 -40.85
#